data_AF-A0A9D8SM90-F1
#
_entry.id   AF-A0A9D8SM90-F1
#
_cell.length_a   1.000
_cell.length_b   1.000
_cell.length_c   1.000
_cell.angle_alpha   90.00
_cell.angle_beta   90.00
_cell.angle_gamma   90.00
#
_symmetry.space_group_name_H-M   'P 1'
#
loop_
_entity.id
_entity.type
_entity.pdbx_description
1 polymer ?
#
loop_
_entity_poly.entity_id
_entity_poly.type
_entity_poly.pdbx_seq_one_letter_code
_entity_poly.pdbx_strand_id
1 'polypeptide(L)'
;MAGVSSTMLQKLKGFLVGRKSGEISATEAEKIQKASYALMHAEVKKQFSPAYLSILPELDNPEKQVFEAAVYYLTKIASQKTKYQQDILEIMAKKASDHKLNPEFREHLKTQMQNILQKNNR
;
A
#
# COMPACT_ATOMS: atom_id res chain seq x y z
N MET A 1 0.27 2.29 8.08
CA MET A 1 -0.70 1.94 9.14
C MET A 1 -1.21 0.54 8.87
N ALA A 2 -0.61 -0.49 9.48
CA ALA A 2 -1.13 -1.85 9.41
C ALA A 2 -1.49 -2.27 10.84
N GLY A 3 -2.79 -2.39 11.08
CA GLY A 3 -3.35 -2.71 12.37
C GLY A 3 -2.87 -4.07 12.82
N VAL A 4 -2.11 -4.07 13.91
CA VAL A 4 -1.99 -5.24 14.78
C VAL A 4 -3.41 -5.71 15.06
N SER A 5 -3.68 -7.01 14.92
CA SER A 5 -4.99 -7.55 15.30
C SER A 5 -5.24 -7.15 16.74
N SER A 6 -6.11 -6.15 16.93
CA SER A 6 -6.38 -5.48 18.21
C SER A 6 -6.64 -6.50 19.32
N THR A 7 -7.25 -7.62 18.93
CA THR A 7 -7.54 -8.79 19.75
C THR A 7 -6.31 -9.49 20.33
N MET A 8 -5.16 -9.56 19.65
CA MET A 8 -3.94 -10.18 20.22
C MET A 8 -3.25 -9.25 21.24
N LEU A 9 -3.15 -7.96 20.93
CA LEU A 9 -2.62 -6.98 21.88
C LEU A 9 -3.54 -6.81 23.10
N GLN A 10 -4.85 -6.89 22.91
CA GLN A 10 -5.81 -6.89 24.02
C GLN A 10 -5.71 -8.15 24.88
N LYS A 11 -5.48 -9.34 24.29
CA LYS A 11 -5.21 -10.56 25.06
C LYS A 11 -3.92 -10.46 25.86
N LEU A 12 -2.86 -9.90 25.28
CA LEU A 12 -1.58 -9.71 25.97
C LEU A 12 -1.68 -8.67 27.09
N LYS A 13 -2.38 -7.55 26.84
CA LYS A 13 -2.68 -6.56 27.88
C LYS A 13 -3.58 -7.13 28.98
N GLY A 14 -4.62 -7.89 28.64
CA GLY A 14 -5.48 -8.56 29.62
C GLY A 14 -4.72 -9.56 30.49
N PHE A 15 -3.75 -10.28 29.91
CA PHE A 15 -2.85 -11.18 30.65
C PHE A 15 -1.91 -10.43 31.62
N LEU A 16 -1.45 -9.24 31.23
CA LEU A 16 -0.53 -8.42 32.03
C LEU A 16 -1.24 -7.54 33.08
N VAL A 17 -2.47 -7.08 32.82
CA VAL A 17 -3.21 -6.14 33.68
C VAL A 17 -3.85 -6.85 34.89
N GLY A 18 -4.04 -8.17 34.84
CA GLY A 18 -4.66 -8.94 35.93
C GLY A 18 -3.71 -9.50 36.99
N ARG A 19 -2.37 -9.37 36.84
CA ARG A 19 -1.41 -10.02 37.74
C ARG A 19 -0.67 -9.00 38.58
N LYS A 20 -0.79 -9.11 39.91
CA LYS A 20 0.06 -8.37 40.85
C LYS A 20 1.52 -8.69 40.53
N SER A 21 2.33 -7.64 40.44
CA SER A 21 3.78 -7.70 40.26
C SER A 21 4.40 -8.68 41.27
N GLY A 22 4.87 -9.84 40.80
CA GLY A 22 5.61 -10.79 41.64
C GLY A 22 5.61 -12.26 41.22
N GLU A 23 4.60 -12.73 40.48
CA GLU A 23 4.45 -14.16 40.15
C GLU A 23 4.66 -14.46 38.66
N ILE A 24 5.84 -14.14 38.13
CA ILE A 24 6.25 -14.70 36.84
C ILE A 24 7.19 -15.85 37.16
N SER A 25 6.70 -17.08 37.01
CA SER A 25 7.52 -18.29 37.09
C SER A 25 8.67 -18.21 36.09
N ALA A 26 9.86 -18.75 36.43
CA ALA A 26 11.00 -18.82 35.51
C ALA A 26 10.63 -19.45 34.15
N THR A 27 9.70 -20.41 34.16
CA THR A 27 9.21 -21.07 32.94
C THR A 27 8.26 -20.18 32.10
N GLU A 28 7.55 -19.25 32.73
CA GLU A 28 6.74 -18.24 32.03
C GLU A 28 7.64 -17.12 31.49
N ALA A 29 8.66 -16.69 32.24
CA ALA A 29 9.66 -15.73 31.78
C ALA A 29 10.40 -16.25 30.55
N GLU A 30 10.81 -17.52 30.54
CA GLU A 30 11.47 -18.15 29.40
C GLU A 30 10.54 -18.22 28.17
N LYS A 31 9.25 -18.51 28.36
CA LYS A 31 8.26 -18.48 27.27
C LYS A 31 8.07 -17.08 26.71
N ILE A 32 8.01 -16.05 27.57
CA ILE A 32 7.90 -14.66 27.14
C ILE A 32 9.16 -14.22 26.40
N GLN A 33 10.35 -14.59 26.88
CA GLN A 33 11.61 -14.28 26.22
C GLN A 33 11.72 -14.97 24.86
N LYS A 34 11.40 -16.27 24.76
CA LYS A 34 11.40 -17.00 23.48
C LYS A 34 10.37 -16.44 22.51
N ALA A 35 9.16 -16.12 22.97
CA ALA A 35 8.14 -15.50 22.13
C ALA A 35 8.56 -14.10 21.67
N SER A 36 9.16 -13.30 22.54
CA SER A 36 9.67 -11.96 22.20
C SER A 36 10.82 -12.04 21.20
N TYR A 37 11.76 -12.97 21.39
CA TYR A 37 12.86 -13.22 20.46
C TYR A 37 12.35 -13.67 19.09
N ALA A 38 11.40 -14.61 19.07
CA ALA A 38 10.75 -15.06 17.84
C ALA A 38 9.94 -13.94 17.14
N LEU A 39 9.35 -13.00 17.89
CA LEU A 39 8.65 -11.85 17.34
C LEU A 39 9.61 -10.78 16.79
N MET A 40 10.75 -10.57 17.45
CA MET A 40 11.78 -9.62 16.99
C MET A 40 12.57 -10.16 15.78
N HIS A 41 12.73 -11.48 15.68
CA HIS A 41 13.42 -12.15 14.58
C HIS A 41 12.49 -12.84 13.58
N ALA A 42 11.18 -12.73 13.74
CA ALA A 42 10.25 -13.04 12.67
C ALA A 42 10.53 -12.02 11.57
N GLU A 43 11.27 -12.45 10.55
CA GLU A 43 11.49 -11.67 9.34
C GLU A 43 10.14 -11.11 8.91
N VAL A 44 9.98 -9.80 9.05
CA VAL A 44 8.87 -9.08 8.46
C VAL A 44 9.01 -9.36 6.98
N LYS A 45 8.25 -10.34 6.48
CA LYS A 45 8.09 -10.57 5.05
C LYS A 45 7.74 -9.21 4.49
N LYS A 46 8.70 -8.55 3.84
CA LYS A 46 8.48 -7.26 3.19
C LYS A 46 7.29 -7.51 2.29
N GLN A 47 6.12 -7.02 2.70
CA GLN A 47 4.98 -6.96 1.80
C GLN A 47 5.48 -6.05 0.69
N PHE A 48 5.89 -6.64 -0.42
CA PHE A 48 6.33 -5.92 -1.59
C PHE A 48 5.11 -5.13 -2.08
N SER A 49 4.97 -3.90 -1.59
CA SER A 49 3.96 -2.98 -2.06
C SER A 49 4.09 -2.87 -3.57
N PRO A 50 2.99 -3.00 -4.34
CA PRO A 50 3.04 -2.84 -5.78
C PRO A 50 3.76 -1.54 -6.14
N ALA A 51 4.74 -1.62 -7.04
CA ALA A 51 5.61 -0.48 -7.38
C ALA A 51 4.86 0.76 -7.90
N TYR A 52 3.63 0.60 -8.39
CA TYR A 52 2.81 1.72 -8.85
C TYR A 52 2.30 2.60 -7.69
N LEU A 53 2.23 2.07 -6.46
CA LEU A 53 1.72 2.81 -5.30
C LEU A 53 2.60 3.99 -4.91
N SER A 54 3.91 3.89 -5.13
CA SER A 54 4.84 5.00 -4.84
C SER A 54 4.69 6.16 -5.83
N ILE A 55 4.07 5.94 -6.99
CA ILE A 55 3.90 6.94 -8.06
C ILE A 55 2.60 7.74 -7.86
N LEU A 56 1.64 7.21 -7.11
CA LEU A 56 0.34 7.86 -6.91
C LEU A 56 0.42 9.29 -6.34
N PRO A 57 1.30 9.60 -5.37
CA PRO A 57 1.44 10.97 -4.86
C PRO A 57 1.87 11.98 -5.93
N GLU A 58 2.58 11.53 -6.97
CA GLU A 58 3.04 12.42 -8.06
C GLU A 58 1.90 12.89 -8.97
N LEU A 59 0.74 12.21 -8.95
CA LEU A 59 -0.46 12.63 -9.68
C LEU A 59 -1.11 13.90 -9.10
N ASP A 60 -0.75 14.27 -7.87
CA ASP A 60 -1.18 15.51 -7.22
C ASP A 60 -0.18 16.66 -7.42
N ASN A 61 0.93 16.42 -8.14
CA ASN A 61 1.95 17.43 -8.35
C ASN A 61 1.45 18.54 -9.31
N PRO A 62 1.61 19.83 -8.96
CA PRO A 62 1.23 20.93 -9.84
C PRO A 62 2.12 21.04 -11.09
N GLU A 63 3.32 20.49 -11.05
CA GLU A 63 4.26 20.52 -12.16
C GLU A 63 3.87 19.51 -13.25
N LYS A 64 3.56 20.03 -14.45
CA LYS A 64 3.13 19.24 -15.60
C LYS A 64 4.06 18.09 -15.95
N GLN A 65 5.37 18.31 -15.89
CA GLN A 65 6.36 17.30 -16.24
C GLN A 65 6.34 16.11 -15.26
N VAL A 66 6.18 16.39 -13.97
CA VAL A 66 6.08 15.36 -12.93
C VAL A 66 4.77 14.59 -13.10
N PHE A 67 3.68 15.29 -13.35
CA PHE A 67 2.38 14.67 -13.62
C PHE A 67 2.41 13.74 -14.84
N GLU A 68 2.91 14.22 -15.98
CA GLU A 68 2.99 13.44 -17.22
C GLU A 68 3.93 12.23 -17.07
N ALA A 69 5.05 12.38 -16.36
CA ALA A 69 5.95 11.28 -16.06
C ALA A 69 5.25 10.21 -15.20
N ALA A 70 4.56 10.62 -14.14
CA ALA A 70 3.81 9.71 -13.27
C ALA A 70 2.76 8.92 -14.07
N VAL A 71 1.98 9.61 -14.90
CA VAL A 71 1.00 9.00 -15.79
C VAL A 71 1.67 8.01 -16.75
N TYR A 72 2.77 8.39 -17.38
CA TYR A 72 3.52 7.51 -18.29
C TYR A 72 3.97 6.22 -17.60
N TYR A 73 4.53 6.32 -16.39
CA TYR A 73 4.98 5.15 -15.65
C TYR A 73 3.81 4.25 -15.24
N LEU A 74 2.69 4.83 -14.78
CA LEU A 74 1.47 4.07 -14.49
C LEU A 74 0.96 3.33 -15.72
N THR A 75 0.90 3.99 -16.87
CA THR A 75 0.53 3.39 -18.15
C THR A 75 1.48 2.27 -18.55
N LYS A 76 2.79 2.44 -18.36
CA LYS A 76 3.79 1.41 -18.66
C LYS A 76 3.61 0.18 -17.77
N ILE A 77 3.37 0.38 -16.47
CA ILE A 77 3.13 -0.71 -15.52
C ILE A 77 1.83 -1.44 -15.86
N ALA A 78 0.75 -0.72 -16.12
CA ALA A 78 -0.53 -1.30 -16.53
C ALA A 78 -0.42 -2.10 -17.83
N SER A 79 0.39 -1.64 -18.79
CA SER A 79 0.65 -2.34 -20.05
C SER A 79 1.47 -3.62 -19.86
N GLN A 80 2.40 -3.65 -18.90
CA GLN A 80 3.29 -4.79 -18.68
C GLN A 80 2.72 -5.83 -17.72
N LYS A 81 1.91 -5.38 -16.74
CA LYS A 81 1.37 -6.21 -15.66
C LYS A 81 -0.15 -6.08 -15.65
N THR A 82 -0.81 -6.97 -16.38
CA THR A 82 -2.29 -7.05 -16.46
C THR A 82 -2.96 -7.13 -15.09
N LYS A 83 -2.31 -7.77 -14.11
CA LYS A 83 -2.76 -7.83 -12.71
C LYS A 83 -3.04 -6.46 -12.09
N TYR A 84 -2.30 -5.41 -12.48
CA TYR A 84 -2.44 -4.07 -11.93
C TYR A 84 -3.19 -3.11 -12.87
N GLN A 85 -3.60 -3.60 -14.04
CA GLN A 85 -4.22 -2.77 -15.05
C GLN A 85 -5.55 -2.18 -14.59
N GLN A 86 -6.44 -3.00 -14.02
CA GLN A 86 -7.74 -2.55 -13.54
C GLN A 86 -7.60 -1.51 -12.43
N ASP A 87 -6.77 -1.80 -11.42
CA ASP A 87 -6.47 -0.85 -10.32
C ASP A 87 -5.96 0.49 -10.85
N ILE A 88 -5.00 0.47 -11.77
CA ILE A 88 -4.41 1.69 -12.33
C ILE A 88 -5.44 2.48 -13.15
N LEU A 89 -6.26 1.80 -13.96
CA LEU A 89 -7.32 2.44 -14.74
C LEU A 89 -8.37 3.09 -13.82
N GLU A 90 -8.76 2.44 -12.74
CA GLU A 90 -9.72 2.99 -11.77
C GLU A 90 -9.15 4.26 -11.10
N ILE A 91 -7.88 4.23 -10.68
CA ILE A 91 -7.19 5.37 -10.09
C ILE A 91 -7.14 6.55 -11.08
N MET A 92 -6.74 6.29 -12.33
CA MET A 92 -6.69 7.32 -13.38
C MET A 92 -8.08 7.88 -13.69
N ALA A 93 -9.12 7.03 -13.75
CA ALA A 93 -10.51 7.44 -13.98
C ALA A 93 -11.05 8.32 -12.84
N LYS A 94 -10.75 7.94 -11.59
CA LYS A 94 -11.11 8.72 -10.40
C LYS A 94 -10.44 10.08 -10.42
N LYS A 95 -9.15 10.13 -10.80
CA LYS A 95 -8.40 11.40 -10.91
C LYS A 95 -8.94 12.27 -12.04
N ALA A 96 -9.28 11.69 -13.19
CA ALA A 96 -9.89 12.42 -14.31
C ALA A 96 -11.29 12.98 -13.98
N SER A 97 -12.01 12.35 -13.05
CA SER A 97 -13.31 12.82 -12.56
C SER A 97 -13.20 14.01 -11.58
N ASP A 98 -12.01 14.26 -11.01
CA ASP A 98 -11.80 15.37 -10.08
C ASP A 98 -11.95 16.72 -10.79
N HIS A 99 -12.96 17.50 -10.37
CA HIS A 99 -13.27 18.81 -10.92
C HIS A 99 -12.18 19.86 -10.72
N LYS A 100 -11.26 19.65 -9.76
CA LYS A 100 -10.12 20.55 -9.50
C LYS A 100 -8.96 20.31 -10.46
N LEU A 101 -8.97 19.19 -11.20
CA LEU A 101 -7.90 18.84 -12.12
C LEU A 101 -7.93 19.75 -13.35
N ASN A 102 -6.75 20.23 -13.76
CA ASN A 102 -6.57 20.98 -14.99
C ASN A 102 -7.15 20.20 -16.20
N PRO A 103 -7.94 20.84 -17.09
CA PRO A 103 -8.47 20.20 -18.29
C PRO A 103 -7.38 19.54 -19.15
N GLU A 104 -6.17 20.11 -19.26
CA GLU A 104 -5.07 19.48 -20.00
C GLU A 104 -4.65 18.13 -19.40
N PHE A 105 -4.52 18.08 -18.06
CA PHE A 105 -4.14 16.86 -17.34
C PHE A 105 -5.24 15.79 -17.45
N ARG A 106 -6.51 16.23 -17.44
CA ARG A 106 -7.66 15.37 -17.64
C ARG A 106 -7.65 14.71 -19.03
N GLU A 107 -7.41 15.50 -20.08
CA GLU A 107 -7.33 14.95 -21.44
C GLU A 107 -6.13 14.01 -21.57
N HIS A 108 -4.98 14.36 -21.00
CA HIS A 108 -3.81 13.49 -20.98
C HIS A 108 -4.10 12.12 -20.32
N LEU A 109 -4.77 12.11 -19.16
CA LEU A 109 -5.19 10.87 -18.50
C LEU A 109 -6.09 10.02 -19.41
N LYS A 110 -7.09 10.63 -20.05
CA LYS A 110 -8.02 9.90 -20.95
C LYS A 110 -7.28 9.29 -22.13
N THR A 111 -6.39 10.04 -22.78
CA THR A 111 -5.58 9.54 -23.89
C THR A 111 -4.74 8.34 -23.45
N GLN A 112 -4.11 8.41 -22.29
CA GLN A 112 -3.27 7.32 -21.78
C GLN A 112 -4.08 6.09 -21.35
N MET A 113 -5.27 6.28 -20.77
CA MET A 113 -6.19 5.17 -20.49
C MET A 113 -6.61 4.44 -21.78
N GLN A 114 -6.93 5.19 -22.84
CA GLN A 114 -7.25 4.58 -24.14
C GLN A 114 -6.06 3.81 -24.72
N ASN A 115 -4.84 4.32 -24.60
CA ASN A 115 -3.63 3.63 -25.05
C ASN A 115 -3.45 2.27 -24.35
N ILE A 116 -3.74 2.17 -23.05
CA ILE A 116 -3.69 0.91 -22.30
C ILE A 116 -4.70 -0.09 -22.88
N LEU A 117 -5.93 0.36 -23.11
CA LEU A 117 -7.01 -0.48 -23.62
C LEU A 117 -6.73 -0.97 -25.06
N GLN A 118 -6.19 -0.10 -25.92
CA GLN A 118 -5.85 -0.45 -27.30
C GLN A 118 -4.69 -1.44 -27.39
N LYS A 119 -3.69 -1.34 -26.52
CA LYS A 119 -2.52 -2.23 -26.53
C LYS A 119 -2.82 -3.65 -26.10
N ASN A 120 -3.82 -3.86 -25.24
CA ASN A 120 -4.19 -5.21 -24.77
C ASN A 120 -5.17 -5.93 -25.69
N ASN A 121 -5.70 -5.24 -26.72
CA ASN A 121 -6.54 -5.83 -27.76
C ASN A 121 -5.75 -6.23 -29.03
N ARG A 122 -4.42 -6.17 -28.99
CA ARG A 122 -3.50 -6.64 -30.05
C ARG A 122 -2.70 -7.81 -29.54
#